data_AF-A0AAE3K989-F1
#
_entry.id   AF-A0AAE3K989-F1
#
_cell.length_a   1.000
_cell.length_b   1.000
_cell.length_c   1.000
_cell.angle_alpha   90.00
_cell.angle_beta   90.00
_cell.angle_gamma   90.00
#
_symmetry.space_group_name_H-M   'P 1'
#
loop_
_entity.id
_entity.type
_entity.pdbx_description
1 polymer ?
#
loop_
_entity_poly.entity_id
_entity_poly.type
_entity_poly.pdbx_seq_one_letter_code
_entity_poly.pdbx_strand_id
1 'polypeptide(L)'
;MSKPSSDAFNDERVLQHRSERTGWDRFLTDAIYYGLGQIILLTFPIFWLLYQTPFIDIEAIAAGWATLVALVIGIGFGRGGRLPINTSWPSLTNGMLGSADGYRTYLSRAVYLSTTFMLGAYIGAYAAIWSGSLFVAPIVGGSIGLIAILMLPTLLHENSSIAVARIGYNIVGLGVGIIGSSPFDIGVGDPTVGVVLLAVAICIYLDATYILGT
;
A
#
# COMPACT_ATOMS: atom_id res chain seq x y z
N MET A 1 17.85 30.68 28.41
CA MET A 1 17.24 29.92 27.29
C MET A 1 16.93 28.52 27.79
N SER A 2 15.67 28.25 28.10
CA SER A 2 15.20 26.91 28.46
C SER A 2 15.24 26.04 27.21
N LYS A 3 15.84 24.86 27.29
CA LYS A 3 15.67 23.80 26.28
C LYS A 3 14.15 23.54 26.16
N PRO A 4 13.56 23.52 24.96
CA PRO A 4 12.22 23.00 24.80
C PRO A 4 12.22 21.56 25.31
N SER A 5 11.32 21.25 26.25
CA SER A 5 11.15 19.90 26.77
C SER A 5 10.74 18.98 25.62
N SER A 6 11.47 17.89 25.44
CA SER A 6 11.20 16.81 24.49
C SER A 6 9.81 16.17 24.68
N ASP A 7 9.13 16.49 25.78
CA ASP A 7 7.81 15.95 26.14
C ASP A 7 6.65 16.52 25.32
N ALA A 8 6.85 17.64 24.61
CA ALA A 8 5.79 18.24 23.78
C ALA A 8 5.51 17.47 22.47
N PHE A 9 6.40 16.55 22.09
CA PHE A 9 6.24 15.68 20.91
C PHE A 9 5.99 14.21 21.27
N ASN A 10 5.79 13.90 22.56
CA ASN A 10 5.42 12.55 22.99
C ASN A 10 3.95 12.26 22.68
N ASP A 11 3.77 11.52 21.59
CA ASP A 11 2.54 10.94 21.02
C ASP A 11 1.77 10.02 22.01
N GLU A 12 2.28 9.83 23.23
CA GLU A 12 1.63 9.07 24.30
C GLU A 12 0.26 9.63 24.68
N ARG A 13 0.05 10.96 24.61
CA ARG A 13 -1.27 11.57 24.86
C ARG A 13 -2.29 11.19 23.78
N VAL A 14 -1.85 11.06 22.53
CA VAL A 14 -2.71 10.68 21.40
C VAL A 14 -3.05 9.19 21.47
N LEU A 15 -2.08 8.36 21.86
CA LEU A 15 -2.28 6.94 22.13
C LEU A 15 -3.17 6.69 23.37
N GLN A 16 -3.07 7.53 24.42
CA GLN A 16 -3.96 7.51 25.57
C GLN A 16 -5.41 7.82 25.18
N HIS A 17 -5.67 8.90 24.45
CA HIS A 17 -7.02 9.20 23.95
C HIS A 17 -7.55 8.17 22.95
N ARG A 18 -6.68 7.47 22.21
CA ARG A 18 -7.07 6.35 21.35
C ARG A 18 -7.58 5.15 22.16
N SER A 19 -7.00 4.89 23.34
CA SER A 19 -7.45 3.81 24.23
C SER A 19 -8.82 4.08 24.87
N GLU A 20 -9.21 5.35 24.98
CA GLU A 20 -10.49 5.80 25.52
C GLU A 20 -11.64 5.76 24.49
N ARG A 21 -11.33 5.78 23.18
CA ARG A 21 -12.34 5.68 22.12
C ARG A 21 -12.82 4.24 21.93
N THR A 22 -14.12 4.03 21.99
CA THR A 22 -14.76 2.72 21.77
C THR A 22 -15.68 2.73 20.55
N GLY A 23 -15.97 1.56 19.98
CA GLY A 23 -16.94 1.43 18.89
C GLY A 23 -16.52 2.05 17.55
N TRP A 24 -17.41 2.83 16.94
CA TRP A 24 -17.25 3.42 15.60
C TRP A 24 -16.19 4.53 15.54
N ASP A 25 -16.03 5.32 16.60
CA ASP A 25 -15.05 6.41 16.64
C ASP A 25 -13.62 5.89 16.56
N ARG A 26 -13.36 4.74 17.19
CA ARG A 26 -12.07 4.05 17.08
C ARG A 26 -11.82 3.54 15.66
N PHE A 27 -12.82 2.93 15.04
CA PHE A 27 -12.72 2.45 13.66
C PHE A 27 -12.46 3.60 12.69
N LEU A 28 -13.20 4.71 12.78
CA LEU A 28 -13.03 5.88 11.91
C LEU A 28 -11.65 6.51 12.11
N THR A 29 -11.17 6.60 13.35
CA THR A 29 -9.82 7.10 13.63
C THR A 29 -8.74 6.18 13.02
N ASP A 30 -8.88 4.87 13.20
CA ASP A 30 -7.89 3.88 12.74
C ASP A 30 -7.89 3.69 11.22
N ALA A 31 -9.06 3.79 10.58
CA ALA A 31 -9.25 3.66 9.14
C ALA A 31 -8.96 4.97 8.40
N ILE A 32 -9.52 6.10 8.85
CA ILE A 32 -9.47 7.38 8.12
C ILE A 32 -8.24 8.19 8.54
N TYR A 33 -8.05 8.49 9.83
CA TYR A 33 -6.95 9.36 10.24
C TYR A 33 -5.58 8.70 10.06
N TYR A 34 -5.44 7.46 10.50
CA TYR A 34 -4.15 6.76 10.44
C TYR A 34 -4.03 5.77 9.28
N GLY A 35 -5.14 5.27 8.74
CA GLY A 35 -5.12 4.27 7.66
C GLY A 35 -5.03 4.93 6.29
N LEU A 36 -5.98 5.79 5.98
CA LEU A 36 -6.09 6.51 4.71
C LEU A 36 -4.90 7.44 4.49
N GLY A 37 -4.51 8.25 5.48
CA GLY A 37 -3.35 9.14 5.34
C GLY A 37 -2.05 8.39 5.04
N GLN A 38 -1.85 7.24 5.71
CA GLN A 38 -0.69 6.38 5.47
C GLN A 38 -0.75 5.71 4.10
N ILE A 39 -1.90 5.15 3.70
CA ILE A 39 -2.03 4.52 2.39
C ILE A 39 -1.82 5.55 1.29
N ILE A 40 -2.51 6.69 1.34
CA ILE A 40 -2.40 7.74 0.33
C ILE A 40 -0.94 8.19 0.20
N LEU A 41 -0.25 8.46 1.31
CA LEU A 41 1.13 8.93 1.26
C LEU A 41 2.08 7.85 0.69
N LEU A 42 1.86 6.58 1.04
CA LEU A 42 2.67 5.47 0.57
C LEU A 42 2.44 5.11 -0.90
N THR A 43 1.22 5.31 -1.40
CA THR A 43 0.80 4.86 -2.73
C THR A 43 0.54 6.03 -3.68
N PHE A 44 0.78 7.26 -3.23
CA PHE A 44 0.63 8.48 -4.03
C PHE A 44 1.33 8.39 -5.39
N PRO A 45 2.59 7.90 -5.50
CA PRO A 45 3.25 7.77 -6.80
C PRO A 45 2.49 6.83 -7.75
N ILE A 46 1.86 5.78 -7.22
CA ILE A 46 1.07 4.83 -8.02
C ILE A 46 -0.27 5.43 -8.42
N PHE A 47 -0.95 6.16 -7.53
CA PHE A 47 -2.17 6.89 -7.90
C PHE A 47 -1.91 7.88 -9.02
N TRP A 48 -0.83 8.66 -8.90
CA TRP A 48 -0.42 9.58 -9.95
C TRP A 48 -0.16 8.83 -11.26
N LEU A 49 0.52 7.68 -11.22
CA LEU A 49 0.77 6.84 -12.40
C LEU A 49 -0.52 6.32 -13.04
N LEU A 50 -1.53 5.94 -12.24
CA LEU A 50 -2.83 5.53 -12.76
C LEU A 50 -3.51 6.67 -13.55
N TYR A 51 -3.50 7.90 -13.03
CA TYR A 51 -4.08 9.06 -13.71
C TYR A 51 -3.32 9.50 -14.98
N GLN A 52 -2.06 9.11 -15.10
CA GLN A 52 -1.26 9.39 -16.31
C GLN A 52 -1.37 8.28 -17.35
N THR A 53 -2.06 7.17 -17.06
CA THR A 53 -2.15 6.04 -17.97
C THR A 53 -3.27 6.25 -18.99
N PRO A 54 -2.96 6.45 -20.29
CA PRO A 54 -3.93 6.96 -21.25
C PRO A 54 -4.85 5.87 -21.85
N PHE A 55 -4.53 4.58 -21.67
CA PHE A 55 -5.16 3.49 -22.42
C PHE A 55 -6.30 2.77 -21.69
N ILE A 56 -6.33 2.81 -20.35
CA ILE A 56 -7.26 2.02 -19.54
C ILE A 56 -7.83 2.87 -18.38
N ASP A 57 -8.12 4.14 -18.71
CA ASP A 57 -8.25 5.19 -17.71
C ASP A 57 -9.45 4.93 -16.76
N ILE A 58 -10.66 4.70 -17.29
CA ILE A 58 -11.85 4.54 -16.44
C ILE A 58 -11.88 3.22 -15.68
N GLU A 59 -11.47 2.10 -16.32
CA GLU A 59 -11.46 0.79 -15.67
C GLU A 59 -10.36 0.70 -14.61
N ALA A 60 -9.16 1.23 -14.89
CA ALA A 60 -8.05 1.23 -13.93
C ALA A 60 -8.31 2.17 -12.76
N ILE A 61 -8.92 3.34 -13.00
CA ILE A 61 -9.37 4.25 -11.94
C ILE A 61 -10.42 3.55 -11.05
N ALA A 62 -11.44 2.92 -11.65
CA ALA A 62 -12.48 2.24 -10.88
C ALA A 62 -11.91 1.09 -10.02
N ALA A 63 -11.04 0.26 -10.59
CA ALA A 63 -10.35 -0.80 -9.87
C ALA A 63 -9.41 -0.26 -8.79
N GLY A 64 -8.66 0.82 -9.08
CA GLY A 64 -7.77 1.49 -8.14
C GLY A 64 -8.52 2.05 -6.92
N TRP A 65 -9.64 2.73 -7.14
CA TRP A 65 -10.50 3.23 -6.05
C TRP A 65 -11.08 2.09 -5.20
N ALA A 66 -11.56 1.01 -5.84
CA ALA A 66 -12.05 -0.15 -5.10
C ALA A 66 -10.94 -0.81 -4.25
N THR A 67 -9.73 -0.92 -4.81
CA THR A 67 -8.54 -1.40 -4.10
C THR A 67 -8.22 -0.50 -2.90
N LEU A 68 -8.25 0.83 -3.06
CA LEU A 68 -8.06 1.79 -1.97
C LEU A 68 -9.08 1.60 -0.86
N VAL A 69 -10.37 1.56 -1.21
CA VAL A 69 -11.46 1.42 -0.24
C VAL A 69 -11.31 0.11 0.52
N ALA A 70 -11.01 -0.99 -0.18
CA ALA A 70 -10.74 -2.28 0.44
C ALA A 70 -9.57 -2.20 1.44
N LEU A 71 -8.45 -1.60 1.03
CA LEU A 71 -7.27 -1.39 1.87
C LEU A 71 -7.58 -0.57 3.13
N VAL A 72 -8.26 0.57 2.98
CA VAL A 72 -8.63 1.44 4.10
C VAL A 72 -9.54 0.73 5.10
N ILE A 73 -10.58 0.08 4.59
CA ILE A 73 -11.55 -0.65 5.42
C ILE A 73 -10.85 -1.81 6.14
N GLY A 74 -10.07 -2.61 5.43
CA GLY A 74 -9.40 -3.76 6.04
C GLY A 74 -8.32 -3.37 7.04
N ILE A 75 -7.60 -2.26 6.85
CA ILE A 75 -6.72 -1.72 7.91
C ILE A 75 -7.54 -1.37 9.15
N GLY A 76 -8.69 -0.70 8.99
CA GLY A 76 -9.60 -0.39 10.10
C GLY A 76 -10.04 -1.63 10.88
N PHE A 77 -10.47 -2.68 10.18
CA PHE A 77 -10.84 -3.96 10.79
C PHE A 77 -9.64 -4.68 11.43
N GLY A 78 -8.47 -4.64 10.80
CA GLY A 78 -7.23 -5.25 11.30
C GLY A 78 -6.71 -4.57 12.56
N ARG A 79 -6.76 -3.24 12.64
CA ARG A 79 -6.40 -2.47 13.86
C ARG A 79 -7.41 -2.67 14.99
N GLY A 80 -8.68 -2.87 14.64
CA GLY A 80 -9.75 -3.17 15.58
C GLY A 80 -9.75 -4.62 16.12
N GLY A 81 -8.81 -5.48 15.68
CA GLY A 81 -8.76 -6.89 16.10
C GLY A 81 -9.94 -7.72 15.60
N ARG A 82 -10.61 -7.27 14.52
CA ARG A 82 -11.80 -7.92 13.95
C ARG A 82 -11.49 -8.82 12.76
N LEU A 83 -10.24 -8.83 12.28
CA LEU A 83 -9.79 -9.78 11.27
C LEU A 83 -9.32 -11.07 11.95
N PRO A 84 -9.49 -12.24 11.32
CA PRO A 84 -9.02 -13.54 11.82
C PRO A 84 -7.50 -13.69 11.72
N ILE A 85 -6.75 -12.59 11.82
CA ILE A 85 -5.30 -12.55 11.70
C ILE A 85 -4.76 -12.30 13.10
N ASN A 86 -3.80 -13.13 13.52
CA ASN A 86 -3.30 -13.17 14.91
C ASN A 86 -2.47 -11.94 15.32
N THR A 87 -2.36 -10.92 14.46
CA THR A 87 -1.54 -9.72 14.65
C THR A 87 -2.30 -8.50 14.17
N SER A 88 -2.40 -7.49 15.03
CA SER A 88 -3.02 -6.20 14.70
C SER A 88 -2.19 -5.46 13.66
N TRP A 89 -2.85 -4.66 12.82
CA TRP A 89 -2.13 -3.90 11.80
C TRP A 89 -1.25 -2.83 12.45
N PRO A 90 0.08 -2.87 12.23
CA PRO A 90 1.02 -2.01 12.93
C PRO A 90 0.83 -0.52 12.58
N SER A 91 0.90 0.35 13.60
CA SER A 91 0.92 1.80 13.42
C SER A 91 2.34 2.27 13.10
N LEU A 92 2.46 3.28 12.23
CA LEU A 92 3.70 4.04 12.10
C LEU A 92 3.71 5.10 13.21
N THR A 93 4.64 4.99 14.15
CA THR A 93 4.85 6.02 15.18
C THR A 93 6.13 6.80 14.85
N ASN A 94 6.23 8.04 15.34
CA ASN A 94 7.43 8.86 15.15
C ASN A 94 8.71 8.17 15.68
N GLY A 95 8.57 7.34 16.73
CA GLY A 95 9.67 6.53 17.25
C GLY A 95 10.19 5.47 16.27
N MET A 96 9.33 4.91 15.42
CA MET A 96 9.78 4.00 14.35
C MET A 96 10.52 4.75 13.25
N LEU A 97 10.06 5.94 12.87
CA LEU A 97 10.75 6.77 11.86
C LEU A 97 12.06 7.39 12.39
N GLY A 98 12.38 7.21 13.67
CA GLY A 98 13.67 7.59 14.26
C GLY A 98 14.75 6.51 14.18
N SER A 99 14.43 5.29 13.72
CA SER A 99 15.36 4.16 13.70
C SER A 99 15.50 3.55 12.30
N ALA A 100 16.67 2.96 12.02
CA ALA A 100 16.92 2.27 10.76
C ALA A 100 15.89 1.14 10.50
N ASP A 101 15.53 0.38 11.53
CA ASP A 101 14.56 -0.73 11.45
C ASP A 101 13.13 -0.26 11.19
N GLY A 102 12.74 0.90 11.70
CA GLY A 102 11.42 1.45 11.40
C GLY A 102 11.34 2.05 9.99
N TYR A 103 12.40 2.66 9.46
CA TYR A 103 12.47 3.02 8.04
C TYR A 103 12.40 1.80 7.11
N ARG A 104 13.06 0.69 7.46
CA ARG A 104 12.99 -0.58 6.72
C ARG A 104 11.56 -1.10 6.68
N THR A 105 10.93 -1.17 7.84
CA THR A 105 9.53 -1.59 7.97
C THR A 105 8.57 -0.69 7.17
N TYR A 106 8.86 0.61 7.13
CA TYR A 106 8.11 1.57 6.34
C TYR A 106 8.26 1.32 4.84
N LEU A 107 9.49 1.20 4.34
CA LEU A 107 9.79 0.91 2.94
C LEU A 107 9.13 -0.39 2.49
N SER A 108 9.25 -1.43 3.31
CA SER A 108 8.63 -2.73 3.08
C SER A 108 7.11 -2.64 2.84
N ARG A 109 6.41 -1.88 3.69
CA ARG A 109 4.97 -1.65 3.56
C ARG A 109 4.64 -0.80 2.34
N ALA A 110 5.45 0.23 2.08
CA ALA A 110 5.30 1.11 0.92
C ALA A 110 5.31 0.29 -0.38
N VAL A 111 6.33 -0.55 -0.54
CA VAL A 111 6.53 -1.40 -1.71
C VAL A 111 5.36 -2.37 -1.88
N TYR A 112 4.96 -3.05 -0.80
CA TYR A 112 3.87 -4.01 -0.87
C TYR A 112 2.53 -3.36 -1.24
N LEU A 113 2.19 -2.23 -0.62
CA LEU A 113 0.95 -1.52 -0.91
C LEU A 113 0.96 -0.96 -2.33
N SER A 114 2.06 -0.34 -2.76
CA SER A 114 2.22 0.16 -4.14
C SER A 114 2.07 -0.97 -5.17
N THR A 115 2.68 -2.12 -4.92
CA THR A 115 2.53 -3.32 -5.75
C THR A 115 1.09 -3.81 -5.79
N THR A 116 0.43 -3.86 -4.64
CA THR A 116 -0.97 -4.24 -4.52
C THR A 116 -1.88 -3.31 -5.32
N PHE A 117 -1.60 -2.00 -5.30
CA PHE A 117 -2.33 -1.03 -6.12
C PHE A 117 -2.13 -1.25 -7.61
N MET A 118 -0.89 -1.47 -8.07
CA MET A 118 -0.63 -1.78 -9.48
C MET A 118 -1.37 -3.04 -9.91
N LEU A 119 -1.30 -4.12 -9.11
CA LEU A 119 -2.02 -5.35 -9.36
C LEU A 119 -3.54 -5.13 -9.39
N GLY A 120 -4.08 -4.53 -8.33
CA GLY A 120 -5.52 -4.30 -8.18
C GLY A 120 -6.08 -3.46 -9.32
N ALA A 121 -5.43 -2.35 -9.63
CA ALA A 121 -5.84 -1.43 -10.68
C ALA A 121 -5.76 -2.08 -12.06
N TYR A 122 -4.58 -2.55 -12.48
CA TYR A 122 -4.40 -3.02 -13.86
C TYR A 122 -5.02 -4.40 -14.11
N ILE A 123 -4.95 -5.36 -13.17
CA ILE A 123 -5.64 -6.66 -13.34
C ILE A 123 -7.15 -6.44 -13.37
N GLY A 124 -7.68 -5.58 -12.50
CA GLY A 124 -9.10 -5.23 -12.53
C GLY A 124 -9.50 -4.59 -13.86
N ALA A 125 -8.66 -3.68 -14.37
CA ALA A 125 -8.89 -3.03 -15.64
C ALA A 125 -8.90 -4.02 -16.82
N TYR A 126 -7.91 -4.92 -16.89
CA TYR A 126 -7.87 -5.98 -17.90
C TYR A 126 -9.07 -6.93 -17.80
N ALA A 127 -9.52 -7.26 -16.58
CA ALA A 127 -10.70 -8.09 -16.38
C ALA A 127 -11.99 -7.41 -16.88
N ALA A 128 -12.12 -6.08 -16.68
CA ALA A 128 -13.23 -5.31 -17.23
C ALA A 128 -13.20 -5.26 -18.76
N ILE A 129 -12.03 -5.02 -19.37
CA ILE A 129 -11.86 -5.05 -20.84
C ILE A 129 -12.26 -6.42 -21.39
N TRP A 130 -11.74 -7.49 -20.81
CA TRP A 130 -11.96 -8.86 -21.30
C TRP A 130 -13.41 -9.31 -21.14
N SER A 131 -14.07 -8.90 -20.06
CA SER A 131 -15.49 -9.21 -19.81
C SER A 131 -16.46 -8.27 -20.52
N GLY A 132 -15.99 -7.13 -21.04
CA GLY A 132 -16.83 -6.07 -21.58
C GLY A 132 -17.69 -5.35 -20.53
N SER A 133 -17.35 -5.45 -19.23
CA SER A 133 -18.13 -4.89 -18.13
C SER A 133 -17.28 -4.11 -17.14
N LEU A 134 -17.56 -2.81 -17.02
CA LEU A 134 -16.89 -1.92 -16.07
C LEU A 134 -17.07 -2.37 -14.61
N PHE A 135 -18.15 -3.08 -14.28
CA PHE A 135 -18.39 -3.56 -12.90
C PHE A 135 -17.40 -4.63 -12.45
N VAL A 136 -16.74 -5.31 -13.38
CA VAL A 136 -15.74 -6.34 -13.05
C VAL A 136 -14.46 -5.72 -12.48
N ALA A 137 -14.07 -4.53 -12.95
CA ALA A 137 -12.90 -3.81 -12.48
C ALA A 137 -12.88 -3.58 -10.95
N PRO A 138 -13.89 -2.93 -10.34
CA PRO A 138 -13.91 -2.71 -8.90
C PRO A 138 -14.05 -4.01 -8.10
N ILE A 139 -14.73 -5.03 -8.62
CA ILE A 139 -14.83 -6.34 -7.94
C ILE A 139 -13.45 -6.98 -7.84
N VAL A 140 -12.71 -7.03 -8.94
CA VAL A 140 -11.37 -7.66 -8.98
C VAL A 140 -10.36 -6.84 -8.18
N GLY A 141 -10.32 -5.52 -8.37
CA GLY A 141 -9.43 -4.62 -7.63
C GLY A 141 -9.69 -4.66 -6.12
N GLY A 142 -10.96 -4.56 -5.70
CA GLY A 142 -11.36 -4.70 -4.30
C GLY A 142 -10.99 -6.06 -3.71
N SER A 143 -11.17 -7.15 -4.48
CA SER A 143 -10.77 -8.50 -4.04
C SER A 143 -9.27 -8.62 -3.83
N ILE A 144 -8.45 -8.09 -4.73
CA ILE A 144 -6.99 -8.06 -4.60
C ILE A 144 -6.58 -7.25 -3.35
N GLY A 145 -7.20 -6.08 -3.13
CA GLY A 145 -6.97 -5.28 -1.93
C GLY A 145 -7.30 -6.02 -0.63
N LEU A 146 -8.43 -6.72 -0.57
CA LEU A 146 -8.83 -7.54 0.59
C LEU A 146 -7.85 -8.68 0.84
N ILE A 147 -7.48 -9.44 -0.20
CA ILE A 147 -6.50 -10.52 -0.09
C ILE A 147 -5.17 -9.97 0.42
N ALA A 148 -4.74 -8.82 -0.08
CA ALA A 148 -3.48 -8.22 0.31
C ALA A 148 -3.44 -7.81 1.78
N ILE A 149 -4.56 -7.34 2.35
CA ILE A 149 -4.67 -7.04 3.79
C ILE A 149 -4.55 -8.31 4.63
N LEU A 150 -5.21 -9.38 4.18
CA LEU A 150 -5.17 -10.67 4.87
C LEU A 150 -3.76 -11.27 4.87
N MET A 151 -3.01 -11.06 3.78
CA MET A 151 -1.67 -11.62 3.60
C MET A 151 -0.55 -10.76 4.22
N LEU A 152 -0.73 -9.43 4.36
CA LEU A 152 0.36 -8.56 4.81
C LEU A 152 1.00 -9.01 6.13
N PRO A 153 0.24 -9.35 7.20
CA PRO A 153 0.86 -9.71 8.47
C PRO A 153 1.74 -10.96 8.35
N THR A 154 1.35 -11.92 7.52
CA THR A 154 2.17 -13.10 7.20
C THR A 154 3.40 -12.72 6.38
N LEU A 155 3.25 -11.83 5.40
CA LEU A 155 4.35 -11.40 4.51
C LEU A 155 5.37 -10.48 5.18
N LEU A 156 5.03 -9.89 6.32
CA LEU A 156 5.95 -9.11 7.16
C LEU A 156 6.74 -9.97 8.16
N HIS A 157 6.50 -11.28 8.25
CA HIS A 157 7.33 -12.15 9.06
C HIS A 157 8.70 -12.38 8.41
N GLU A 158 9.75 -12.30 9.23
CA GLU A 158 11.14 -12.55 8.83
C GLU A 158 11.40 -14.06 8.67
N ASN A 159 10.93 -14.62 7.55
CA ASN A 159 11.21 -16.01 7.17
C ASN A 159 11.68 -16.03 5.70
N SER A 160 12.78 -16.73 5.42
CA SER A 160 13.39 -16.81 4.09
C SER A 160 12.44 -17.37 3.01
N SER A 161 11.54 -18.29 3.38
CA SER A 161 10.54 -18.80 2.43
C SER A 161 9.47 -17.74 2.09
N ILE A 162 9.12 -16.90 3.06
CA ILE A 162 8.14 -15.81 2.90
C ILE A 162 8.77 -14.65 2.11
N ALA A 163 10.07 -14.43 2.29
CA ALA A 163 10.86 -13.46 1.53
C ALA A 163 10.73 -13.66 0.02
N VAL A 164 10.93 -14.88 -0.45
CA VAL A 164 10.85 -15.21 -1.88
C VAL A 164 9.45 -14.96 -2.42
N ALA A 165 8.41 -15.35 -1.68
CA ALA A 165 7.02 -15.11 -2.08
C ALA A 165 6.73 -13.61 -2.20
N ARG A 166 7.24 -12.81 -1.26
CA ARG A 166 7.08 -11.36 -1.25
C ARG A 166 7.84 -10.68 -2.40
N ILE A 167 9.09 -11.08 -2.66
CA ILE A 167 9.87 -10.59 -3.79
C ILE A 167 9.17 -10.93 -5.10
N GLY A 168 8.70 -12.17 -5.25
CA GLY A 168 7.92 -12.61 -6.41
C GLY A 168 6.65 -11.76 -6.60
N TYR A 169 5.89 -11.52 -5.53
CA TYR A 169 4.71 -10.66 -5.56
C TYR A 169 5.04 -9.24 -6.06
N ASN A 170 6.11 -8.63 -5.54
CA ASN A 170 6.58 -7.31 -5.95
C ASN A 170 7.01 -7.26 -7.42
N ILE A 171 7.75 -8.27 -7.89
CA ILE A 171 8.17 -8.37 -9.30
C ILE A 171 6.94 -8.51 -10.22
N VAL A 172 5.96 -9.34 -9.85
CA VAL A 172 4.73 -9.53 -10.63
C VAL A 172 3.96 -8.22 -10.72
N GLY A 173 3.77 -7.51 -9.60
CA GLY A 173 3.07 -6.23 -9.63
C GLY A 173 3.80 -5.13 -10.38
N LEU A 174 5.13 -5.07 -10.32
CA LEU A 174 5.92 -4.16 -11.17
C LEU A 174 5.75 -4.51 -12.66
N GLY A 175 5.80 -5.79 -13.01
CA GLY A 175 5.58 -6.24 -14.39
C GLY A 175 4.20 -5.89 -14.91
N VAL A 176 3.16 -6.11 -14.10
CA VAL A 176 1.78 -5.70 -14.40
C VAL A 176 1.69 -4.18 -14.56
N GLY A 177 2.36 -3.40 -13.71
CA GLY A 177 2.45 -1.95 -13.84
C GLY A 177 3.09 -1.51 -15.16
N ILE A 178 4.22 -2.11 -15.55
CA ILE A 178 4.92 -1.80 -16.81
C ILE A 178 4.04 -2.13 -18.02
N ILE A 179 3.38 -3.29 -18.03
CA ILE A 179 2.51 -3.70 -19.14
C ILE A 179 1.26 -2.80 -19.20
N GLY A 180 0.65 -2.54 -18.04
CA GLY A 180 -0.56 -1.74 -17.89
C GLY A 180 -0.37 -0.26 -18.23
N SER A 181 0.75 0.32 -17.81
CA SER A 181 1.04 1.73 -18.05
C SER A 181 1.75 2.00 -19.38
N SER A 182 2.33 0.97 -20.01
CA SER A 182 3.09 1.07 -21.27
C SER A 182 4.05 2.29 -21.29
N PRO A 183 4.97 2.40 -20.30
CA PRO A 183 5.69 3.64 -19.98
C PRO A 183 6.67 4.12 -21.07
N PHE A 184 6.94 3.28 -22.07
CA PHE A 184 7.86 3.56 -23.17
C PHE A 184 7.14 3.74 -24.50
N ASP A 185 5.81 3.85 -24.50
CA ASP A 185 5.07 4.22 -25.71
C ASP A 185 5.33 5.71 -26.00
N ILE A 186 6.29 5.98 -26.90
CA ILE A 186 6.73 7.33 -27.27
C ILE A 186 5.60 8.14 -27.93
N GLY A 187 4.53 7.49 -28.39
CA GLY A 187 3.37 8.15 -28.99
C GLY A 187 2.39 8.76 -27.98
N VAL A 188 2.43 8.33 -26.71
CA VAL A 188 1.38 8.67 -25.71
C VAL A 188 1.93 8.84 -24.27
N GLY A 189 3.10 8.26 -23.95
CA GLY A 189 3.64 8.18 -22.60
C GLY A 189 4.37 9.44 -22.13
N ASP A 190 4.07 9.87 -20.91
CA ASP A 190 4.89 10.86 -20.19
C ASP A 190 6.18 10.15 -19.68
N PRO A 191 7.39 10.62 -20.03
CA PRO A 191 8.66 10.08 -19.54
C PRO A 191 8.72 9.92 -18.01
N THR A 192 7.93 10.71 -17.28
CA THR A 192 7.84 10.64 -15.83
C THR A 192 7.20 9.34 -15.31
N VAL A 193 6.37 8.63 -16.11
CA VAL A 193 5.87 7.29 -15.77
C VAL A 193 7.02 6.29 -15.65
N GLY A 194 7.97 6.32 -16.59
CA GLY A 194 9.18 5.48 -16.53
C GLY A 194 10.04 5.76 -15.30
N VAL A 195 10.14 7.04 -14.89
CA VAL A 195 10.86 7.44 -13.67
C VAL A 195 10.18 6.88 -12.42
N VAL A 196 8.85 6.94 -12.34
CA VAL A 196 8.10 6.38 -11.21
C VAL A 196 8.29 4.87 -11.11
N LEU A 197 8.18 4.15 -12.23
CA LEU A 197 8.40 2.70 -12.25
C LEU A 197 9.84 2.31 -11.89
N LEU A 198 10.82 3.11 -12.33
CA LEU A 198 12.22 2.92 -11.92
C LEU A 198 12.40 3.14 -10.41
N ALA A 199 11.79 4.19 -9.85
CA ALA A 199 11.82 4.44 -8.41
C ALA A 199 11.19 3.27 -7.62
N VAL A 200 10.06 2.74 -8.10
CA VAL A 200 9.42 1.54 -7.51
C VAL A 200 10.33 0.33 -7.62
N ALA A 201 10.97 0.10 -8.77
CA ALA A 201 11.92 -0.99 -8.95
C ALA A 201 13.12 -0.89 -8.00
N ILE A 202 13.67 0.31 -7.79
CA ILE A 202 14.73 0.56 -6.81
C ILE A 202 14.24 0.23 -5.40
N CYS A 203 13.04 0.69 -5.03
CA CYS A 203 12.46 0.38 -3.71
C CYS A 203 12.26 -1.13 -3.52
N ILE A 204 11.79 -1.85 -4.55
CA ILE A 204 11.67 -3.33 -4.52
C ILE A 204 13.03 -3.98 -4.34
N TYR A 205 14.06 -3.50 -5.06
CA TYR A 205 15.41 -4.02 -4.94
C TYR A 205 15.98 -3.81 -3.52
N LEU A 206 15.86 -2.60 -2.97
CA LEU A 206 16.32 -2.28 -1.61
C LEU A 206 15.59 -3.09 -0.54
N ASP A 207 14.29 -3.33 -0.74
CA ASP A 207 13.51 -4.19 0.12
C ASP A 207 13.95 -5.66 0.01
N ALA A 208 14.21 -6.14 -1.20
CA ALA A 208 14.68 -7.51 -1.45
C ALA A 208 16.07 -7.78 -0.86
N THR A 209 17.04 -6.89 -1.06
CA THR A 209 18.40 -7.03 -0.50
C THR A 209 18.36 -7.08 1.02
N TYR A 210 17.51 -6.25 1.63
CA TYR A 210 17.31 -6.25 3.07
C TYR A 210 16.77 -7.59 3.57
N ILE A 211 15.70 -8.11 2.96
CA ILE A 211 15.09 -9.36 3.41
C ILE A 211 16.06 -10.55 3.20
N LEU A 212 16.90 -10.51 2.17
CA LEU A 212 17.87 -11.56 1.87
C LEU A 212 19.17 -11.45 2.69
N GLY A 213 19.36 -10.38 3.48
CA GLY A 213 20.54 -10.19 4.33
C GLY A 213 21.83 -9.92 3.56
N THR A 214 21.71 -9.36 2.35
CA THR A 214 22.83 -8.97 1.45
C THR A 214 23.02 -7.46 1.44
#